data_AF-A0A921F9D5-F1
#
_entry.id   AF-A0A921F9D5-F1
#
_cell.length_a   1.000
_cell.length_b   1.000
_cell.length_c   1.000
_cell.angle_alpha   90.00
_cell.angle_beta   90.00
_cell.angle_gamma   90.00
#
_symmetry.space_group_name_H-M   'P 1'
#
loop_
_entity.id
_entity.type
_entity.pdbx_description
1 polymer ?
#
loop_
_entity_poly.entity_id
_entity_poly.type
_entity_poly.pdbx_seq_one_letter_code
_entity_poly.pdbx_strand_id
1 'polypeptide(L)' 'MAKFNEKTTFAEVLETPEGTEVARKHLGDLLDRPSVGMMKDKPLGELRNMIPLPPIKKKFSAMIDELCELE' A
#
# COMPACT_ATOMS: atom_id res chain seq x y z
N MET A 1 10.53 -2.63 -15.71
CA MET A 1 9.82 -1.38 -15.34
C MET A 1 8.99 -1.76 -14.15
N ALA A 2 9.21 -1.16 -12.98
CA ALA A 2 8.46 -1.50 -11.77
C ALA A 2 6.94 -1.48 -12.04
N LYS A 3 6.26 -2.56 -11.64
CA LYS A 3 4.84 -2.78 -11.89
C LYS A 3 3.97 -1.75 -11.17
N PHE A 4 4.43 -1.30 -10.00
CA PHE A 4 3.83 -0.22 -9.23
C PHE A 4 4.86 0.88 -8.99
N ASN A 5 4.39 2.11 -8.83
CA ASN A 5 5.23 3.25 -8.52
C ASN A 5 4.52 4.19 -7.54
N GLU A 6 5.19 5.26 -7.13
CA GLU A 6 4.65 6.21 -6.14
C GLU A 6 3.35 6.90 -6.58
N LYS A 7 3.06 6.95 -7.90
CA LYS A 7 1.83 7.51 -8.46
C LYS A 7 0.71 6.49 -8.57
N THR A 8 1.02 5.20 -8.52
CA THR A 8 0.02 4.13 -8.51
C THR A 8 -0.85 4.30 -7.28
N THR A 9 -2.16 4.19 -7.46
CA THR A 9 -3.11 4.23 -6.35
C THR A 9 -3.10 2.90 -5.59
N PHE A 10 -3.42 2.96 -4.30
CA PHE A 10 -3.54 1.74 -3.53
C PHE A 10 -4.70 0.85 -3.99
N ALA A 11 -5.73 1.43 -4.62
CA ALA A 11 -6.76 0.71 -5.34
C ALA A 11 -6.16 -0.15 -6.46
N GLU A 12 -5.38 0.44 -7.37
CA GLU A 12 -4.76 -0.29 -8.49
C GLU A 12 -3.87 -1.44 -8.02
N VAL A 13 -3.14 -1.25 -6.92
CA VAL A 13 -2.36 -2.33 -6.28
C VAL A 13 -3.27 -3.48 -5.87
N LEU A 14 -4.41 -3.18 -5.22
CA LEU A 14 -5.38 -4.18 -4.78
C LEU A 14 -6.24 -4.76 -5.92
N GLU A 15 -6.22 -4.16 -7.11
CA GLU A 15 -6.82 -4.74 -8.31
C GLU A 15 -5.96 -5.86 -8.91
N THR A 16 -4.68 -5.93 -8.52
CA THR A 16 -3.78 -7.00 -8.92
C THR A 16 -3.64 -8.08 -7.82
N PRO A 17 -3.48 -9.35 -8.21
CA PRO A 17 -3.26 -10.43 -7.24
C PRO A 17 -1.94 -10.25 -6.47
N GLU A 18 -0.86 -9.85 -7.14
CA GLU A 18 0.44 -9.63 -6.51
C GLU A 18 0.41 -8.46 -5.51
N GLY A 19 -0.19 -7.34 -5.92
CA GLY A 19 -0.29 -6.17 -5.05
C GLY A 19 -1.18 -6.44 -3.83
N THR A 20 -2.24 -7.22 -4.00
CA THR A 20 -3.06 -7.70 -2.88
C THR A 20 -2.29 -8.62 -1.94
N GLU A 21 -1.46 -9.52 -2.46
CA GLU A 21 -0.64 -10.43 -1.65
C GLU A 21 0.36 -9.65 -0.79
N VAL A 22 1.10 -8.72 -1.40
CA VAL A 22 2.04 -7.84 -0.68
C VAL A 22 1.31 -6.97 0.34
N ALA A 23 0.18 -6.37 -0.04
CA ALA A 23 -0.63 -5.58 0.89
C ALA A 23 -1.11 -6.40 2.08
N ARG A 24 -1.61 -7.62 1.85
CA ARG A 24 -2.09 -8.52 2.89
C ARG A 24 -0.94 -9.03 3.78
N LYS A 25 0.25 -9.28 3.22
CA LYS A 25 1.46 -9.67 3.96
C LYS A 25 1.91 -8.59 4.95
N HIS A 26 1.92 -7.32 4.54
CA HIS A 26 2.38 -6.22 5.40
C HIS A 26 1.30 -5.65 6.32
N LEU A 27 0.09 -5.44 5.77
CA LEU A 27 -1.00 -4.80 6.48
C LEU A 27 -1.82 -5.82 7.30
N GLY A 28 -1.95 -7.06 6.85
CA GLY A 28 -2.80 -8.07 7.48
C GLY A 28 -4.23 -7.55 7.62
N ASP A 29 -4.81 -7.70 8.82
CA ASP A 29 -6.17 -7.21 9.16
C ASP A 29 -6.34 -5.68 9.07
N LEU A 30 -5.24 -4.92 8.93
CA LEU A 30 -5.35 -3.48 8.67
C LEU A 30 -5.99 -3.22 7.31
N LEU A 31 -5.80 -4.13 6.34
CA LEU A 31 -6.35 -3.98 4.98
C LEU A 31 -7.89 -3.95 4.99
N ASP A 32 -8.50 -4.70 5.89
CA ASP A 32 -9.97 -4.79 6.07
C ASP A 32 -10.54 -3.61 6.85
N ARG A 33 -9.70 -2.71 7.38
CA ARG A 33 -10.20 -1.54 8.12
C ARG A 33 -10.82 -0.51 7.18
N PRO A 34 -11.93 0.14 7.59
CA PRO A 34 -12.57 1.19 6.81
C PRO A 34 -11.61 2.38 6.56
N SER A 35 -10.68 2.66 7.48
CA SER A 35 -9.66 3.70 7.31
C SER A 35 -8.74 3.43 6.11
N VAL A 36 -8.43 2.16 5.83
CA VAL A 36 -7.61 1.77 4.67
C VAL A 36 -8.44 1.77 3.40
N GLY A 37 -9.74 1.44 3.49
CA GLY A 37 -10.71 1.64 2.41
C GLY A 37 -10.75 3.09 1.90
N MET A 38 -10.74 4.08 2.80
CA MET A 38 -10.68 5.51 2.44
C MET A 38 -9.35 5.96 1.82
N MET A 39 -8.31 5.13 1.94
CA MET A 39 -6.97 5.40 1.43
C MET A 39 -6.73 4.76 0.06
N LYS A 40 -7.65 3.94 -0.45
CA LYS A 40 -7.49 3.23 -1.73
C LYS A 40 -7.33 4.18 -2.91
N ASP A 41 -8.09 5.28 -2.95
CA ASP A 41 -8.01 6.27 -4.02
C ASP A 41 -6.73 7.13 -3.99
N LYS A 42 -5.86 6.93 -2.99
CA LYS A 42 -4.65 7.72 -2.83
C LYS A 42 -3.42 7.01 -3.40
N PRO A 43 -2.49 7.79 -3.97
CA PRO A 43 -1.23 7.26 -4.47
C PRO A 43 -0.35 6.73 -3.33
N LEU A 44 0.43 5.69 -3.62
CA LEU A 44 1.34 5.05 -2.65
C LEU A 44 2.27 6.06 -1.95
N GLY A 45 2.81 7.04 -2.69
CA GLY A 45 3.66 8.08 -2.12
C GLY A 45 2.94 8.95 -1.07
N GLU A 46 1.64 9.24 -1.26
CA GLU A 46 0.85 9.98 -0.27
C GLU A 46 0.55 9.13 0.97
N LEU A 47 0.30 7.83 0.80
CA LEU A 47 0.05 6.93 1.93
C LEU A 47 1.19 6.91 2.94
N ARG A 48 2.43 6.99 2.44
CA ARG A 48 3.64 7.06 3.27
C ARG A 48 3.64 8.26 4.21
N ASN A 49 3.02 9.37 3.80
CA ASN A 49 2.96 10.62 4.55
C ASN A 49 1.66 10.77 5.36
N MET A 50 0.57 10.14 4.93
CA MET A 50 -0.72 10.27 5.59
C MET A 50 -0.90 9.44 6.85
N ILE A 51 -0.16 8.34 7.02
CA ILE A 51 -0.28 7.50 8.20
C ILE A 51 0.43 8.18 9.40
N PRO A 52 -0.31 8.65 10.43
CA PRO A 52 0.29 9.38 11.55
C PRO A 52 0.94 8.44 12.58
N LEU A 53 0.56 7.16 12.57
CA LEU A 53 1.02 6.17 13.54
C LEU A 53 2.34 5.55 13.08
N PRO A 54 3.46 5.72 13.81
CA PRO A 54 4.76 5.17 13.44
C PRO A 54 4.78 3.66 13.11
N PRO A 55 4.11 2.77 13.87
CA PRO A 55 4.13 1.34 13.55
C PRO A 55 3.35 1.01 12.28
N ILE A 56 2.25 1.72 12.01
CA ILE A 56 1.45 1.52 10.79
C ILE A 56 2.19 2.11 9.60
N LYS A 57 2.80 3.30 9.76
CA LYS A 57 3.60 3.96 8.74
C LYS A 57 4.74 3.06 8.27
N LYS A 58 5.42 2.37 9.19
CA LYS A 58 6.46 1.38 8.84
C LYS A 58 5.92 0.24 7.97
N LYS A 59 4.73 -0.29 8.29
CA LYS A 59 4.10 -1.35 7.50
C LYS A 59 3.75 -0.89 6.09
N PHE A 60 3.12 0.29 5.96
CA PHE A 60 2.82 0.88 4.66
C PHE A 60 4.07 1.19 3.86
N SER A 61 5.10 1.80 4.48
CA SER A 61 6.38 2.03 3.80
C SER A 61 7.00 0.74 3.29
N ALA A 62 7.09 -0.30 4.12
CA ALA A 62 7.67 -1.58 3.71
C ALA A 62 6.87 -2.23 2.58
N MET A 63 5.53 -2.16 2.63
CA MET A 63 4.66 -2.60 1.56
C MET A 63 4.92 -1.83 0.26
N ILE A 64 5.01 -0.50 0.33
CA ILE A 64 5.24 0.36 -0.84
C ILE A 64 6.62 0.10 -1.45
N ASP A 65 7.66 -0.05 -0.63
CA ASP A 65 9.00 -0.42 -1.08
C ASP A 65 8.94 -1.78 -1.83
N GLU A 66 8.34 -2.82 -1.25
CA GLU A 66 8.21 -4.14 -1.90
C GLU A 66 7.38 -4.08 -3.21
N LEU A 67 6.32 -3.25 -3.24
CA LEU A 67 5.52 -3.01 -4.45
C LEU A 67 6.29 -2.25 -5.54
N CYS A 68 7.12 -1.27 -5.17
CA CYS A 68 7.92 -0.52 -6.14
C CYS A 68 9.14 -1.31 -6.64
N GLU A 69 9.57 -2.34 -5.90
CA GLU A 69 10.62 -3.28 -6.31
C GLU A 69 10.10 -4.49 -7.11
N LEU A 70 8.77 -4.66 -7.22
CA LEU A 70 8.14 -5.68 -8.05
C LEU A 70 8.33 -5.35 -9.54
N GLU A 71 9.14 -6.17 -10.25
CA GLU A 71 9.40 -6.09 -11.69
C GLU A 71 8.43 -6.89 -12.57
#